data_AF-X1W0K9-F1
#
_entry.id   AF-X1W0K9-F1
#
_cell.length_a   1.000
_cell.length_b   1.000
_cell.length_c   1.000
_cell.angle_alpha   90.00
_cell.angle_beta   90.00
_cell.angle_gamma   90.00
#
_symmetry.space_group_name_H-M   'P 1'
#
loop_
_entity.id
_entity.type
_entity.pdbx_description
1 polymer ?
#
loop_
_entity_poly.entity_id
_entity_poly.type
_entity_poly.pdbx_seq_one_letter_code
_entity_poly.pdbx_strand_id
1 'polypeptide(L)' 'MGARMTGAGFGGCTVNLLRRENIDVFEKTIRQGYKKITGILPDIYVTPPAEGAKV' A
#
# COMPACT_ATOMS: atom_id res chain seq x y z
N MET A 1 8.26 -11.37 -3.49
CA MET A 1 7.61 -10.26 -2.76
C MET A 1 8.38 -9.00 -3.10
N GLY A 2 7.72 -7.85 -3.22
CA GLY A 2 8.40 -6.61 -3.62
C GLY A 2 7.52 -5.39 -3.41
N ALA A 3 8.15 -4.23 -3.34
CA ALA A 3 7.51 -2.94 -3.12
C ALA A 3 8.13 -1.89 -4.05
N ARG A 4 7.30 -1.01 -4.61
CA ARG A 4 7.78 0.16 -5.37
C ARG A 4 6.82 1.34 -5.26
N MET A 5 7.34 2.55 -5.44
CA MET A 5 6.48 3.71 -5.67
C MET A 5 5.76 3.58 -7.03
N THR A 6 4.55 4.14 -7.12
CA THR A 6 3.78 4.17 -8.37
C THR A 6 3.29 5.57 -8.68
N GLY A 7 3.25 5.92 -9.96
CA GLY A 7 2.93 7.28 -10.41
C GLY A 7 4.19 8.13 -10.58
N ALA A 8 4.02 9.45 -10.61
CA ALA A 8 5.08 10.42 -10.91
C ALA A 8 6.10 10.62 -9.78
N GLY A 9 5.75 10.23 -8.54
CA GLY A 9 6.61 10.32 -7.38
C GLY A 9 6.43 11.60 -6.53
N PHE A 10 7.45 11.93 -5.72
CA PHE A 10 7.42 13.02 -4.71
C PHE A 10 6.32 12.90 -3.65
N GLY A 11 5.86 11.67 -3.41
CA GLY A 11 4.71 11.36 -2.57
C GLY A 11 3.84 10.31 -3.25
N GLY A 12 2.54 10.33 -2.94
CA GLY A 12 1.55 9.45 -3.54
C GLY A 12 1.56 8.05 -2.94
N CYS A 13 1.45 7.04 -3.80
CA CYS A 13 1.21 5.66 -3.40
C CYS A 13 2.41 4.74 -3.65
N THR A 14 2.49 3.68 -2.86
CA THR A 14 3.34 2.53 -3.15
C THR A 14 2.46 1.30 -3.41
N VAL A 15 2.94 0.41 -4.26
CA VAL A 15 2.31 -0.91 -4.48
C VAL A 15 3.23 -1.97 -3.92
N ASN A 16 2.63 -2.86 -3.13
CA ASN A 16 3.32 -3.91 -2.38
C ASN A 16 2.71 -5.27 -2.74
N LEU A 17 3.53 -6.17 -3.27
CA LEU A 17 3.12 -7.54 -3.55
C LEU A 17 3.34 -8.39 -2.30
N LEU A 18 2.23 -8.83 -1.71
CA LEU A 18 2.18 -9.53 -0.44
C LEU A 18 1.50 -10.89 -0.58
N ARG A 19 1.85 -11.83 0.30
CA ARG A 19 1.05 -13.03 0.54
C ARG A 19 -0.19 -12.67 1.34
N ARG A 20 -1.32 -13.30 1.05
CA ARG A 20 -2.63 -12.92 1.61
C ARG A 20 -2.67 -13.06 3.13
N GLU A 21 -2.03 -14.10 3.65
CA GLU A 21 -1.88 -14.39 5.07
C GLU A 21 -1.10 -13.32 5.85
N ASN A 22 -0.35 -12.44 5.17
CA ASN A 22 0.45 -11.41 5.80
C ASN A 22 -0.20 -10.02 5.80
N ILE A 23 -1.43 -9.87 5.27
CA ILE A 23 -2.08 -8.57 5.10
C ILE A 23 -2.27 -7.85 6.44
N ASP A 24 -2.84 -8.51 7.44
CA ASP A 24 -3.17 -7.87 8.73
C ASP A 24 -1.91 -7.41 9.48
N VAL A 25 -0.88 -8.25 9.48
CA VAL A 25 0.41 -7.93 10.11
C VAL A 25 1.05 -6.76 9.37
N PHE A 26 1.07 -6.78 8.05
CA PHE A 26 1.63 -5.72 7.23
C PHE A 26 0.93 -4.38 7.49
N GLU A 27 -0.41 -4.35 7.49
CA GLU A 27 -1.18 -3.13 7.70
C GLU A 27 -0.86 -2.49 9.05
N LYS A 28 -0.85 -3.29 10.13
CA LYS A 28 -0.52 -2.80 11.47
C LYS A 28 0.90 -2.25 11.55
N THR A 29 1.87 -2.98 10.98
CA THR A 29 3.29 -2.58 10.99
C THR A 29 3.49 -1.28 10.23
N ILE A 30 2.91 -1.14 9.03
CA ILE A 30 3.07 0.08 8.22
C ILE A 30 2.37 1.27 8.86
N ARG A 31 1.13 1.11 9.35
CA ARG A 31 0.42 2.23 10.01
C ARG A 31 1.19 2.79 11.19
N GLN A 32 1.72 1.91 12.05
CA GLN A 32 2.49 2.32 13.23
C GLN A 32 3.84 2.93 12.84
N GLY A 33 4.60 2.25 11.96
CA GLY A 33 5.92 2.70 11.54
C GLY A 33 5.87 4.03 10.78
N TYR A 34 4.94 4.17 9.84
CA TYR A 34 4.78 5.37 9.04
C TYR A 34 4.39 6.57 9.91
N LYS A 35 3.36 6.42 10.76
CA LYS A 35 2.95 7.49 11.69
C LYS A 35 4.09 7.91 12.63
N LYS A 36 4.86 6.94 13.13
CA LYS A 36 5.99 7.23 14.04
C LYS A 36 7.08 8.07 13.36
N ILE A 37 7.36 7.83 12.08
CA ILE A 37 8.46 8.48 11.35
C ILE A 37 8.00 9.80 10.73
N THR A 38 6.80 9.84 10.15
CA THR A 38 6.33 10.97 9.33
C THR A 38 5.25 11.80 10.03
N GLY A 39 4.64 11.31 11.11
CA GLY A 39 3.46 11.90 11.74
C GLY A 39 2.15 11.64 10.98
N ILE A 40 2.20 11.02 9.80
CA ILE A 40 1.05 10.85 8.91
C ILE A 40 0.43 9.46 9.13
N LEU A 41 -0.90 9.39 9.15
CA LEU A 41 -1.62 8.13 9.06
C LEU A 41 -1.80 7.76 7.59
N PRO A 42 -1.18 6.67 7.09
CA PRO A 42 -1.33 6.29 5.70
C PRO A 42 -2.67 5.58 5.47
N ASP A 43 -3.27 5.79 4.30
CA ASP A 43 -4.35 4.95 3.80
C ASP A 43 -3.79 3.70 3.12
N ILE A 44 -4.42 2.55 3.37
CA ILE A 44 -3.99 1.26 2.86
C ILE A 44 -5.18 0.58 2.21
N TYR A 45 -5.01 0.14 0.98
CA TYR A 45 -6.04 -0.50 0.16
C TYR A 45 -5.56 -1.88 -0.27
N VAL A 46 -6.38 -2.91 0.01
CA VAL A 46 -6.15 -4.27 -0.50
C VAL A 46 -6.96 -4.41 -1.79
N THR A 47 -6.28 -4.44 -2.93
CA THR A 47 -6.95 -4.47 -4.24
C THR A 47 -6.51 -5.68 -5.06
N PRO A 48 -7.45 -6.45 -5.65
CA PRO A 48 -7.14 -7.38 -6.73
C PRO A 48 -7.01 -6.64 -8.08
N PRO A 49 -6.35 -7.22 -9.09
CA PRO A 49 -6.45 -6.74 -10.47
C PRO A 49 -7.92 -6.71 -10.92
N ALA A 50 -8.30 -5.68 -11.66
CA ALA A 50 -9.66 -5.49 -12.17
C ALA A 50 -9.65 -5.13 -13.65
N GLU A 51 -10.76 -5.41 -14.35
CA GLU A 51 -10.96 -4.99 -15.74
C GLU A 51 -11.07 -3.47 -15.87
N GLY A 52 -10.73 -2.96 -17.05
CA GLY A 52 -10.93 -1.55 -17.42
C GLY A 52 -12.39 -1.21 -17.73
N ALA A 53 -12.65 0.07 -17.98
CA ALA A 53 -13.97 0.54 -18.37
C ALA A 53 -14.43 -0.11 -19.70
N LYS A 54 -15.71 -0.50 -19.76
CA LYS A 54 -16.37 -1.10 -20.93
C LYS A 54 -17.81 -0.60 -21.05
N VAL A 55 -18.34 -0.62 -22.28
CA VAL A 55 -19.74 -0.32 -22.63
C VAL A 55 -20.53 -1.59 -22.87
#